data_AF-K1Z7W5-F1
#
_entry.id   AF-K1Z7W5-F1
#
_cell.length_a   1.000
_cell.length_b   1.000
_cell.length_c   1.000
_cell.angle_alpha   90.00
_cell.angle_beta   90.00
_cell.angle_gamma   90.00
#
_symmetry.space_group_name_H-M   'P 1'
#
loop_
_entity.id
_entity.type
_entity.pdbx_description
1 polymer ?
#
loop_
_entity_poly.entity_id
_entity_poly.type
_entity_poly.pdbx_seq_one_letter_code
_entity_poly.pdbx_strand_id
1 'polypeptide(L)' 'MRTVGYRQVWQYLSGQIDYEQMLELIPIATNQLAKRQLTWLRTWKEAIWFDSNSAELTSVVLNAIKF' A
#
# COMPACT_ATOMS: atom_id res chain seq x y z
N MET A 1 4.30 -3.07 -17.86
CA MET A 1 4.57 -3.23 -16.42
C MET A 1 3.46 -2.57 -15.61
N ARG A 2 2.90 -3.25 -14.59
CA ARG A 2 1.79 -2.71 -13.76
C ARG A 2 2.12 -2.63 -12.25
N THR A 3 3.30 -3.06 -11.84
CA THR A 3 3.76 -2.94 -10.45
C THR A 3 4.07 -1.48 -10.12
N VAL A 4 3.66 -1.02 -8.94
CA VAL A 4 3.91 0.34 -8.46
C VAL A 4 5.41 0.63 -8.44
N GLY A 5 5.81 1.87 -8.78
CA GLY A 5 7.20 2.32 -8.80
C GLY A 5 7.98 1.98 -10.07
N TYR A 6 7.73 0.82 -10.67
CA TYR A 6 8.47 0.38 -11.87
C TYR A 6 8.29 1.30 -13.08
N ARG A 7 7.11 1.90 -13.23
CA ARG A 7 6.87 2.87 -14.31
C ARG A 7 7.71 4.13 -14.12
N GLN A 8 7.82 4.63 -12.89
CA GLN A 8 8.62 5.82 -12.58
C GLN A 8 10.10 5.55 -12.84
N VAL A 9 10.62 4.38 -12.41
CA VAL A 9 12.00 3.98 -12.68
C VAL A 9 12.25 3.84 -14.19
N TRP A 10 11.31 3.23 -14.92
CA TRP A 10 11.42 3.13 -16.39
C TRP A 10 11.47 4.51 -17.05
N GLN A 11 10.61 5.44 -16.62
CA GLN A 11 10.59 6.80 -17.16
C GLN A 11 11.95 7.50 -16.94
N TYR A 12 12.54 7.35 -15.75
CA TYR A 12 13.90 7.85 -15.46
C TYR A 12 14.96 7.21 -16.36
N LEU A 13 14.97 5.87 -16.46
CA LEU A 13 15.92 5.14 -17.32
C LEU A 13 15.78 5.47 -18.81
N SER A 14 14.59 5.87 -19.23
CA SER A 14 14.32 6.33 -20.61
C SER A 14 14.59 7.81 -20.84
N GLY A 15 15.05 8.55 -19.82
CA GLY A 15 15.32 9.99 -19.90
C GLY A 15 14.08 10.88 -19.98
N GLN A 16 12.89 10.37 -19.65
CA GLN A 16 11.63 11.13 -19.69
C GLN A 16 11.41 12.01 -18.45
N ILE A 17 11.99 11.62 -17.32
CA ILE A 17 11.96 12.36 -16.05
C ILE A 17 13.35 12.33 -15.43
N ASP A 18 13.67 13.30 -14.60
CA ASP A 18 14.91 13.30 -13.83
C ASP A 18 14.79 12.44 -12.55
N TYR A 19 15.91 12.33 -11.83
CA TYR A 19 16.01 11.51 -10.63
C TYR A 19 15.15 12.04 -9.47
N GLU A 20 15.09 13.35 -9.28
CA GLU A 20 14.30 13.99 -8.22
C GLU A 20 12.80 13.77 -8.47
N GLN A 21 12.36 13.99 -9.72
CA GLN A 21 10.99 13.70 -10.16
C GLN A 21 10.61 12.24 -9.93
N MET A 22 11.52 11.30 -10.22
CA MET A 22 11.28 9.88 -9.94
C MET A 22 11.10 9.63 -8.43
N LEU A 23 11.96 10.20 -7.57
CA LEU A 23 11.87 10.06 -6.12
C LEU A 23 10.59 10.66 -5.53
N GLU A 24 10.09 11.76 -6.09
CA GLU A 24 8.81 12.36 -5.68
C GLU A 24 7.60 11.52 -6.12
N LEU A 25 7.64 10.96 -7.33
CA LEU A 25 6.50 10.25 -7.91
C LEU A 25 6.30 8.84 -7.35
N ILE A 26 7.36 8.16 -6.90
CA ILE A 26 7.27 6.79 -6.37
C ILE A 26 6.37 6.72 -5.12
N PRO A 27 6.59 7.53 -4.06
CA PRO A 27 5.71 7.56 -2.88
C PRO A 27 4.26 7.90 -3.23
N ILE A 28 4.03 8.80 -4.19
CA ILE A 28 2.68 9.16 -4.66
C ILE A 28 1.98 7.93 -5.25
N ALA A 29 2.65 7.18 -6.12
CA ALA A 29 2.09 5.97 -6.71
C ALA A 29 1.77 4.90 -5.64
N THR A 30 2.63 4.75 -4.63
CA THR A 30 2.42 3.84 -3.48
C THR A 30 1.23 4.26 -2.62
N ASN A 31 1.11 5.55 -2.30
CA ASN A 31 -0.04 6.08 -1.55
C ASN A 31 -1.36 5.93 -2.31
N GLN A 32 -1.34 6.11 -3.64
CA GLN A 32 -2.52 5.87 -4.46
C GLN A 32 -2.95 4.39 -4.45
N LEU A 33 -2.00 3.45 -4.47
CA LEU A 33 -2.29 2.03 -4.31
C LEU A 33 -2.91 1.75 -2.94
N ALA A 34 -2.25 2.20 -1.85
CA ALA A 34 -2.74 2.00 -0.49
C ALA A 34 -4.15 2.58 -0.30
N LYS A 35 -4.39 3.80 -0.81
CA LYS A 35 -5.72 4.43 -0.80
C LYS A 35 -6.76 3.57 -1.52
N ARG A 36 -6.45 3.04 -2.70
CA ARG A 36 -7.37 2.15 -3.44
C ARG A 36 -7.65 0.87 -2.67
N GLN A 37 -6.62 0.23 -2.10
CA GLN A 37 -6.79 -0.97 -1.27
C GLN A 37 -7.71 -0.70 -0.08
N LEU A 38 -7.49 0.40 0.65
CA LEU A 38 -8.34 0.80 1.77
C LEU A 38 -9.78 1.13 1.33
N THR A 39 -9.97 1.80 0.20
CA THR A 39 -11.32 2.05 -0.35
C THR A 39 -12.06 0.74 -0.61
N TRP A 40 -11.39 -0.25 -1.20
CA TRP A 40 -11.99 -1.57 -1.42
C TRP A 40 -12.30 -2.29 -0.12
N LEU A 41 -11.35 -2.34 0.81
CA LEU A 41 -11.52 -3.00 2.12
C LEU A 41 -12.66 -2.39 2.96
N ARG A 42 -12.87 -1.08 2.88
CA ARG A 42 -13.99 -0.38 3.56
C ARG A 42 -15.37 -0.86 3.11
N THR A 43 -15.49 -1.48 1.94
CA THR A 43 -16.77 -2.02 1.46
C THR A 43 -17.12 -3.38 2.09
N TRP A 44 -16.17 -4.04 2.77
CA TRP A 44 -16.36 -5.35 3.38
C TRP A 44 -17.02 -5.20 4.75
N LYS A 45 -18.30 -5.60 4.84
CA LYS A 45 -19.12 -5.42 6.06
C LYS A 45 -18.72 -6.31 7.23
N GLU A 46 -18.14 -7.48 6.95
CA GLU A 46 -17.76 -8.48 7.96
C GLU A 46 -16.25 -8.51 8.23
N ALA A 47 -15.51 -7.54 7.70
CA ALA A 47 -14.07 -7.47 7.93
C ALA A 47 -13.76 -7.06 9.37
N ILE A 48 -12.91 -7.85 10.04
CA ILE A 48 -12.34 -7.50 11.33
C ILE A 48 -11.08 -6.66 11.07
N TRP A 49 -11.06 -5.43 11.60
CA TRP A 49 -9.92 -4.53 11.46
C TRP A 49 -8.98 -4.67 12.64
N PHE A 50 -7.68 -4.68 12.34
CA PHE A 50 -6.63 -4.73 13.35
C PHE A 50 -5.69 -3.52 13.19
N ASP A 51 -5.24 -2.98 14.32
CA ASP A 51 -4.23 -1.92 14.32
C ASP A 51 -2.83 -2.52 14.11
N SER A 52 -2.16 -2.10 13.03
CA SER A 52 -0.82 -2.56 12.70
C SER A 52 0.25 -2.10 13.70
N ASN A 53 -0.03 -1.07 14.50
CA ASN A 53 0.90 -0.54 15.50
C ASN A 53 0.66 -1.12 16.91
N SER A 54 -0.33 -2.00 17.08
CA SER A 54 -0.61 -2.61 18.37
C SER A 54 0.50 -3.59 18.77
N ALA A 55 1.08 -3.40 19.95
CA ALA A 55 2.04 -4.34 20.53
C ALA A 55 1.42 -5.72 20.82
N GLU A 56 0.10 -5.78 20.98
CA GLU A 56 -0.65 -7.00 21.30
C GLU A 56 -1.35 -7.60 20.07
N LEU A 57 -1.00 -7.16 18.85
CA LEU A 57 -1.67 -7.56 17.61
C LEU A 57 -1.82 -9.09 17.48
N THR A 58 -0.77 -9.85 17.80
CA THR A 58 -0.78 -11.32 17.71
C THR A 58 -1.85 -11.94 18.61
N SER A 59 -1.99 -11.50 19.86
CA SER A 59 -2.96 -12.08 20.80
C SER A 59 -4.39 -11.72 20.39
N VAL A 60 -4.61 -10.49 19.92
CA VAL A 60 -5.91 -10.01 19.42
C VAL A 60 -6.35 -10.81 18.19
N VAL A 61 -5.45 -11.02 17.23
CA VAL A 61 -5.74 -11.80 16.01
C VAL A 61 -6.06 -13.26 16.36
N LEU A 62 -5.28 -13.89 17.25
CA LEU A 62 -5.52 -15.27 17.67
C LEU A 62 -6.89 -15.45 18.34
N ASN A 63 -7.34 -14.49 19.14
CA ASN A 63 -8.67 -14.55 19.75
C ASN A 63 -9.80 -14.36 18.72
N ALA A 64 -9.57 -13.56 17.67
CA ALA A 64 -10.54 -13.34 16.60
C ALA A 64 -10.71 -14.55 15.64
N ILE A 65 -9.70 -15.43 15.55
CA ILE A 65 -9.69 -16.61 14.65
C ILE A 65 -10.24 -17.88 15.34
N LYS A 66 -10.47 -17.86 16.66
CA LYS A 66 -10.99 -19.03 17.39
C LYS A 66 -12.39 -19.42 16.87
N PHE A 67 -12.43 -20.55 16.17
CA PHE A 67 -13.63 -21.35 15.88
C PHE A 67 -14.20 -21.97 17.15
#